data_AF-A0A7X3URF0-F1
#
_entry.id   AF-A0A7X3URF0-F1
#
_cell.length_a   1.000
_cell.length_b   1.000
_cell.length_c   1.000
_cell.angle_alpha   90.00
_cell.angle_beta   90.00
_cell.angle_gamma   90.00
#
_symmetry.space_group_name_H-M   'P 1'
#
loop_
_entity.id
_entity.type
_entity.pdbx_description
1 polymer ?
#
loop_
_entity_poly.entity_id
_entity_poly.type
_entity_poly.pdbx_seq_one_letter_code
_entity_poly.pdbx_strand_id
1 'polypeptide(L)' 'MKSSSDYSGFFPFGWLRDFQGDNWQIFWSKKTGHLFLKATTKNTLVKIGEAPDWAEAKKKADFLMRNPDSVTMETADC' A
#
# COMPACT_ATOMS: atom_id res chain seq x y z
N MET A 1 9.84 12.68 -25.05
CA MET A 1 10.51 12.41 -23.76
C MET A 1 9.43 12.27 -22.70
N LYS A 2 9.16 11.06 -22.19
CA LYS A 2 8.23 10.87 -21.07
C LYS A 2 8.93 11.35 -19.80
N SER A 3 8.45 12.47 -19.26
CA SER A 3 8.98 13.10 -18.05
C SER A 3 8.93 12.11 -16.88
N SER A 4 10.02 11.99 -16.15
CA SER A 4 10.22 11.15 -14.97
C SER A 4 9.46 11.65 -13.72
N SER A 5 8.32 12.33 -13.88
CA SER A 5 7.62 13.06 -12.82
C SER A 5 6.52 12.30 -12.09
N ASP A 6 6.07 11.14 -12.57
CA ASP A 6 4.80 10.56 -12.11
C ASP A 6 4.88 9.68 -10.84
N TYR A 7 6.08 9.45 -10.29
CA TYR A 7 6.25 8.76 -9.00
C TYR A 7 6.32 9.70 -7.80
N SER A 8 6.22 11.02 -8.02
CA SER A 8 6.23 12.06 -6.97
C SER A 8 4.95 12.02 -6.12
N GLY A 9 4.80 10.95 -5.33
CA GLY A 9 3.62 10.75 -4.51
C GLY A 9 3.42 9.33 -4.01
N PHE A 10 4.12 8.32 -4.54
CA PHE A 10 4.01 6.95 -4.06
C PHE A 10 5.19 6.58 -3.15
N PHE A 11 4.89 6.28 -1.90
CA PHE A 11 5.89 5.98 -0.87
C PHE A 11 5.76 4.52 -0.44
N PRO A 12 6.72 3.64 -0.80
CA PRO A 12 6.74 2.27 -0.31
C PRO A 12 7.15 2.26 1.16
N PHE A 13 6.54 1.36 1.94
CA PHE A 13 6.90 1.19 3.35
C PHE A 13 7.60 -0.14 3.61
N GLY A 14 6.94 -1.25 3.26
CA GLY A 14 7.44 -2.58 3.54
C GLY A 14 6.49 -3.65 3.00
N TRP A 15 6.72 -4.89 3.42
CA TRP A 15 6.10 -6.06 2.83
C TRP A 15 5.30 -6.85 3.85
N LEU A 16 4.12 -7.34 3.44
CA LEU A 16 3.47 -8.48 4.08
C LEU A 16 3.93 -9.74 3.35
N ARG A 17 4.64 -10.63 4.05
CA ARG A 17 5.16 -11.87 3.47
C ARG A 17 4.18 -13.01 3.67
N ASP A 18 4.05 -13.85 2.64
CA ASP A 18 3.19 -15.04 2.64
C ASP A 18 1.74 -14.77 3.08
N PHE A 19 1.26 -13.54 2.87
CA PHE A 19 -0.06 -13.11 3.27
C PHE A 19 -1.07 -13.41 2.16
N GLN A 20 -2.10 -14.20 2.48
CA GLN A 20 -3.08 -14.71 1.52
C GLN A 20 -2.44 -15.38 0.27
N GLY A 21 -1.32 -16.08 0.50
CA GLY A 21 -0.61 -16.83 -0.53
C GLY A 21 0.15 -15.95 -1.55
N ASP A 22 0.48 -14.70 -1.21
CA ASP A 22 1.40 -13.85 -2.00
C ASP A 22 2.23 -12.97 -1.06
N ASN A 23 3.25 -12.30 -1.61
CA ASN A 23 3.96 -11.22 -0.96
C ASN A 23 3.35 -9.88 -1.42
N TRP A 24 3.00 -9.02 -0.49
CA TRP A 24 2.32 -7.75 -0.78
C TRP A 24 3.17 -6.55 -0.38
N GLN A 25 3.43 -5.65 -1.32
CA GLN A 25 4.09 -4.37 -1.04
C GLN A 25 3.05 -3.37 -0.52
N ILE A 26 3.31 -2.81 0.66
CA ILE A 26 2.55 -1.70 1.21
C ILE A 26 3.11 -0.39 0.63
N PHE A 27 2.23 0.47 0.14
CA PHE A 27 2.60 1.82 -0.26
C PHE A 27 1.47 2.83 -0.03
N TRP A 28 1.83 4.10 0.08
CA TRP A 28 0.89 5.21 0.25
C TRP A 28 1.01 6.22 -0.88
N SER A 29 -0.14 6.74 -1.30
CA SER A 29 -0.24 7.82 -2.30
C SER A 29 -0.50 9.15 -1.61
N LYS A 30 0.46 10.08 -1.67
CA LYS A 30 0.29 11.46 -1.22
C LYS A 30 -0.81 12.19 -1.98
N LYS A 31 -1.05 11.83 -3.24
CA LYS A 31 -2.07 12.48 -4.09
C LYS A 31 -3.48 12.20 -3.58
N THR A 32 -3.73 10.98 -3.11
CA THR A 32 -5.08 10.55 -2.67
C THR A 32 -5.19 10.35 -1.16
N GLY A 33 -4.09 10.32 -0.44
CA GLY A 33 -4.05 9.93 0.96
C GLY A 33 -4.33 8.43 1.18
N HIS A 34 -4.31 7.58 0.16
CA HIS A 34 -4.69 6.17 0.32
C HIS A 34 -3.48 5.26 0.56
N LEU A 35 -3.67 4.22 1.37
CA LEU A 35 -2.77 3.08 1.46
C LEU A 35 -3.27 1.94 0.58
N PHE A 36 -2.33 1.27 -0.06
CA PHE A 36 -2.60 0.13 -0.91
C PHE A 36 -1.67 -1.05 -0.60
N LEU A 37 -2.14 -2.24 -0.97
CA LEU A 37 -1.32 -3.43 -1.14
C LEU A 37 -1.27 -3.81 -2.61
N LYS A 38 -0.05 -4.02 -3.13
CA LYS A 38 0.17 -4.63 -4.44
C LYS A 38 0.77 -6.01 -4.29
N ALA A 39 0.10 -7.01 -4.84
CA ALA A 39 0.59 -8.38 -4.88
C ALA A 39 1.82 -8.49 -5.80
N THR A 40 2.76 -9.38 -5.48
CA THR A 40 3.99 -9.55 -6.27
C THR A 40 3.74 -10.43 -7.49
N THR A 41 3.05 -11.55 -7.27
CA THR A 41 2.82 -12.55 -8.32
C THR A 41 1.51 -12.32 -9.06
N LYS A 42 0.52 -11.74 -8.37
CA LYS A 42 -0.78 -11.39 -8.95
C LYS A 42 -0.77 -9.92 -9.40
N ASN A 43 -1.41 -9.62 -10.53
CA ASN A 43 -1.64 -8.24 -10.95
C ASN A 43 -2.80 -7.60 -10.16
N THR A 44 -2.71 -7.64 -8.84
CA THR A 44 -3.77 -7.24 -7.91
C THR A 44 -3.32 -6.04 -7.09
N LEU A 45 -4.20 -5.04 -7.02
CA LEU A 45 -4.06 -3.86 -6.19
C LEU A 45 -5.32 -3.70 -5.34
N VAL A 46 -5.15 -3.54 -4.03
CA VAL A 46 -6.26 -3.34 -3.10
C VAL A 46 -6.01 -2.13 -2.22
N LYS A 47 -7.06 -1.36 -1.93
CA LYS A 47 -7.03 -0.28 -0.95
C LYS A 47 -7.18 -0.92 0.43
N ILE A 48 -6.36 -0.49 1.38
CA ILE A 48 -6.36 -1.03 2.75
C ILE A 48 -6.56 0.04 3.82
N GLY A 49 -6.79 1.28 3.38
CA GLY A 49 -7.11 2.39 4.26
C GLY A 49 -6.66 3.72 3.69
N GLU A 50 -6.71 4.73 4.56
CA GLU A 50 -6.38 6.11 4.25
C GLU A 50 -5.49 6.68 5.35
N ALA A 51 -4.68 7.67 5.00
CA ALA A 51 -3.84 8.45 5.89
C ALA A 51 -3.63 9.85 5.29
N PRO A 52 -3.85 10.92 6.07
CA PRO A 52 -3.75 12.31 5.61
C PRO A 52 -2.31 12.71 5.29
N ASP A 53 -1.32 12.05 5.90
CA ASP A 53 0.09 12.32 5.70
C ASP A 53 0.95 11.06 5.77
N TRP A 54 2.23 11.25 5.45
CA TRP A 54 3.22 10.17 5.41
C TRP A 54 3.47 9.54 6.79
N ALA A 55 3.44 10.33 7.87
CA ALA A 55 3.77 9.86 9.21
C ALA A 55 2.67 8.94 9.75
N GLU A 56 1.40 9.31 9.55
CA GLU A 56 0.27 8.44 9.84
C GLU A 56 0.27 7.19 8.95
N ALA A 57 0.56 7.35 7.65
CA ALA A 57 0.66 6.23 6.73
C ALA A 57 1.73 5.22 7.16
N LYS A 58 2.91 5.71 7.59
CA LYS A 58 3.99 4.87 8.12
C LYS A 58 3.58 4.12 9.38
N LYS A 59 2.92 4.79 10.33
CA LYS A 59 2.41 4.14 11.56
C LYS A 59 1.42 3.02 11.23
N LYS A 60 0.48 3.27 10.31
CA LYS A 60 -0.48 2.25 9.85
C LYS A 60 0.22 1.10 9.15
N ALA A 61 1.15 1.37 8.23
CA ALA A 61 1.92 0.34 7.55
C ALA A 61 2.72 -0.54 8.53
N ASP A 62 3.39 0.07 9.52
CA ASP A 62 4.13 -0.66 10.56
C ASP A 62 3.23 -1.54 11.42
N PHE A 63 2.04 -1.04 11.76
CA PHE A 63 1.04 -1.80 12.48
C PHE A 63 0.58 -3.02 11.67
N LEU A 64 0.24 -2.84 10.39
CA LEU A 64 -0.21 -3.94 9.52
C LEU A 64 0.90 -4.98 9.28
N MET A 65 2.16 -4.56 9.17
CA MET A 65 3.29 -5.50 9.07
C MET A 65 3.46 -6.38 10.31
N ARG A 66 3.09 -5.87 11.48
CA ARG A 66 3.13 -6.62 12.75
C ARG A 66 1.85 -7.41 13.01
N ASN A 67 0.74 -7.01 12.39
CA ASN A 67 -0.59 -7.59 12.59
C ASN A 67 -1.28 -7.82 11.22
N PRO A 68 -0.80 -8.76 10.38
CA PRO A 68 -1.36 -8.95 9.04
C PRO A 68 -2.84 -9.30 9.03
N ASP A 69 -3.33 -9.95 10.08
CA ASP A 69 -4.76 -10.33 10.23
C ASP A 69 -5.69 -9.13 10.39
N SER A 70 -5.17 -7.93 10.71
CA SER A 70 -5.98 -6.71 10.79
C SER A 70 -6.14 -5.99 9.44
N VAL A 71 -5.60 -6.54 8.35
CA VAL A 71 -5.75 -5.95 7.01
C VAL A 71 -7.17 -6.15 6.51
N THR A 72 -7.89 -5.05 6.33
CA THR A 72 -9.17 -5.05 5.60
C THR A 72 -8.91 -4.61 4.17
N MET A 73 -9.23 -5.49 3.21
CA MET A 73 -9.08 -5.19 1.78
C MET A 73 -10.38 -4.68 1.19
N GLU A 74 -10.36 -3.45 0.71
CA GLU A 74 -11.37 -2.92 -0.19
C GLU A 74 -10.84 -3.05 -1.62
N THR A 75 -11.59 -3.70 -2.50
CA THR A 75 -11.26 -3.67 -3.94
C THR A 75 -11.18 -2.23 -4.37
N ALA A 76 -9.99 -1.80 -4.79
CA ALA A 76 -9.83 -0.49 -5.39
C ALA A 76 -10.46 -0.58 -6.77
N ASP A 77 -11.61 0.05 -6.97
CA ASP A 77 -12.16 0.28 -8.32
C ASP A 77 -11.13 1.09 -9.10
N CYS A 78 -10.36 0.40 -9.94
CA CYS A 78 -9.37 0.98 -10.84
C CYS A 78 -10.01 1.22 -12.21
#